data_AF-A0A524A340-F1
#
_entry.id   AF-A0A524A340-F1
#
_cell.length_a   1.000
_cell.length_b   1.000
_cell.length_c   1.000
_cell.angle_alpha   90.00
_cell.angle_beta   90.00
_cell.angle_gamma   90.00
#
_symmetry.space_group_name_H-M   'P 1'
#
loop_
_entity.id
_entity.type
_entity.pdbx_description
1 polymer ?
#
loop_
_entity_poly.entity_id
_entity_poly.type
_entity_poly.pdbx_seq_one_letter_code
_entity_poly.pdbx_strand_id
1 'polypeptide(L)' 'MSGGMWSEKYRPQTLDDIVNQSNIVNRLKTFVAEKNIPHLLLVGPAGVGKTTSILALARDLYG' A
#
# COMPACT_ATOMS: atom_id res chain seq x y z
N MET A 1 -26.03 -7.86 -8.84
CA MET A 1 -24.63 -8.07 -8.39
C MET A 1 -23.79 -6.98 -9.05
N SER A 2 -23.51 -5.88 -8.34
CA SER A 2 -22.79 -4.74 -8.90
C SER A 2 -21.38 -5.18 -9.30
N GLY A 3 -21.13 -5.28 -10.60
CA GLY A 3 -19.80 -5.49 -11.14
C GLY A 3 -18.93 -4.28 -10.83
N GLY A 4 -18.27 -4.27 -9.68
CA GLY A 4 -17.38 -3.20 -9.28
C GLY A 4 -16.27 -2.99 -10.31
N MET A 5 -15.91 -1.72 -10.54
CA MET A 5 -14.79 -1.33 -11.39
C MET A 5 -13.55 -2.17 -11.02
N TRP A 6 -12.88 -2.76 -12.02
CA TRP A 6 -11.78 -3.72 -11.77
C TRP A 6 -10.67 -3.13 -10.90
N SER A 7 -10.44 -1.82 -11.00
CA SER A 7 -9.49 -1.09 -10.16
C SER A 7 -9.80 -1.17 -8.66
N GLU A 8 -11.07 -1.23 -8.27
CA GLU A 8 -11.48 -1.43 -6.87
C GLU A 8 -11.49 -2.90 -6.49
N LYS A 9 -11.97 -3.75 -7.40
CA LYS A 9 -12.06 -5.21 -7.16
C LYS A 9 -10.68 -5.83 -6.92
N TYR A 10 -9.66 -5.38 -7.65
CA TYR A 10 -8.29 -5.88 -7.55
C TYR A 10 -7.36 -4.89 -6.83
N ARG A 11 -7.91 -3.93 -6.07
CA ARG A 11 -7.08 -2.99 -5.31
C ARG A 11 -6.29 -3.80 -4.25
N PRO A 12 -4.94 -3.70 -4.23
CA PRO A 12 -4.11 -4.33 -3.20
C PRO A 12 -4.63 -4.06 -1.78
N GLN A 13 -4.66 -5.08 -0.93
CA GLN A 13 -5.16 -4.95 0.44
C GLN A 13 -4.01 -4.91 1.46
N THR A 14 -2.93 -5.65 1.23
CA THR A 14 -1.71 -5.69 2.05
C THR A 14 -0.49 -5.18 1.28
N LEU A 15 0.63 -4.95 1.97
CA LEU A 15 1.88 -4.57 1.29
C LEU A 15 2.41 -5.69 0.39
N ASP A 16 2.05 -6.96 0.64
CA ASP A 16 2.43 -8.11 -0.20
C ASP A 16 1.71 -8.14 -1.55
N ASP A 17 0.49 -7.59 -1.62
CA ASP A 17 -0.29 -7.51 -2.86
C ASP A 17 0.24 -6.44 -3.83
N ILE A 18 1.10 -5.53 -3.36
CA ILE A 18 1.65 -4.45 -4.18
C ILE A 18 2.72 -5.01 -5.09
N VAL A 19 2.40 -5.05 -6.38
CA VAL A 19 3.34 -5.40 -7.43
C VAL A 19 4.18 -4.17 -7.83
N ASN A 20 5.43 -4.42 -8.23
CA ASN A 20 6.41 -3.39 -8.56
C ASN A 20 6.87 -2.58 -7.31
N GLN A 21 7.79 -1.63 -7.48
CA GLN A 21 8.29 -0.77 -6.38
C GLN A 21 8.86 -1.56 -5.17
N SER A 22 9.52 -2.69 -5.42
CA SER A 22 10.02 -3.62 -4.39
C SER A 22 10.82 -2.93 -3.29
N ASN A 23 11.69 -1.98 -3.65
CA ASN A 23 12.49 -1.22 -2.69
C ASN A 23 11.62 -0.41 -1.71
N ILE A 24 10.55 0.22 -2.21
CA ILE A 24 9.62 1.01 -1.38
C ILE A 24 8.79 0.08 -0.50
N VAL A 25 8.23 -0.98 -1.09
CA VAL A 25 7.41 -1.97 -0.37
C VAL A 25 8.22 -2.63 0.76
N ASN A 26 9.46 -3.04 0.49
CA ASN A 26 10.34 -3.62 1.50
C ASN A 26 10.60 -2.65 2.65
N ARG A 27 10.83 -1.37 2.35
CA ARG A 27 11.04 -0.34 3.38
C ARG A 27 9.79 -0.10 4.22
N LEU A 28 8.62 -0.08 3.60
CA LEU A 28 7.35 0.00 4.31
C LEU A 28 7.14 -1.21 5.24
N LYS A 29 7.45 -2.43 4.77
CA LYS A 29 7.39 -3.65 5.60
C LYS A 29 8.33 -3.59 6.79
N THR A 30 9.52 -3.00 6.65
CA THR A 30 10.42 -2.76 7.80
C THR A 30 9.77 -1.85 8.84
N PHE A 31 9.11 -0.77 8.43
CA PHE A 31 8.39 0.11 9.37
C PHE A 31 7.24 -0.61 10.08
N VAL A 32 6.55 -1.53 9.40
CA VAL A 32 5.53 -2.39 10.02
C VAL A 32 6.16 -3.30 11.08
N ALA A 33 7.23 -4.01 10.72
CA ALA A 33 7.92 -4.95 11.61
C ALA A 33 8.45 -4.25 12.88
N GLU A 34 8.97 -3.04 12.73
CA GLU A 34 9.50 -2.23 13.83
C GLU A 34 8.40 -1.50 14.62
N LYS A 35 7.16 -1.46 14.12
CA LYS A 35 6.05 -0.64 14.63
C LYS A 35 6.43 0.82 14.84
N ASN A 36 7.33 1.32 13.99
CA ASN A 36 7.85 2.67 14.05
C ASN A 36 7.78 3.29 12.65
N ILE A 37 6.87 4.25 12.49
CA ILE A 37 6.59 4.84 11.19
C ILE A 37 6.95 6.33 11.27
N PRO A 38 7.93 6.79 10.47
CA PRO A 38 8.21 8.22 10.38
C PRO A 38 7.08 8.95 9.64
N HIS A 39 7.12 10.28 9.60
CA HIS A 39 6.26 11.03 8.69
C HIS A 39 6.61 10.70 7.23
N LEU A 40 5.62 10.25 6.46
CA LEU A 40 5.79 9.83 5.07
C LEU A 40 5.17 10.84 4.10
N LEU A 41 5.88 11.13 3.02
CA LEU A 41 5.36 11.84 1.85
C LEU A 41 5.46 10.93 0.63
N LEU A 42 4.30 10.52 0.08
CA LEU A 42 4.24 9.68 -1.11
C LEU A 42 4.06 10.55 -2.35
N VAL A 43 5.04 10.54 -3.26
CA VAL A 43 5.06 11.37 -4.48
C VAL A 43 5.12 10.50 -5.72
N GLY A 44 4.42 10.91 -6.78
CA GLY A 44 4.44 10.25 -8.08
C GLY A 44 3.18 10.53 -8.92
N PRO A 45 3.15 10.08 -10.18
CA PRO A 45 2.02 10.29 -11.09
C PRO A 45 0.69 9.70 -10.60
N ALA A 46 -0.43 10.11 -11.21
CA ALA A 46 -1.73 9.49 -10.92
C ALA A 46 -1.73 7.99 -11.28
N GLY A 47 -2.42 7.17 -10.49
CA GLY A 47 -2.55 5.73 -10.77
C GLY A 47 -1.39 4.82 -10.34
N VAL A 48 -0.30 5.34 -9.76
CA VAL A 48 0.86 4.52 -9.35
C VAL A 48 0.76 3.86 -7.96
N GLY A 49 -0.44 3.86 -7.37
CA GLY A 49 -0.69 3.14 -6.11
C GLY A 49 -0.42 3.89 -4.81
N LYS A 50 -0.08 5.19 -4.82
CA LYS A 50 0.21 5.98 -3.58
C LYS A 50 -0.84 5.83 -2.48
N THR A 51 -2.11 6.09 -2.81
CA THR A 51 -3.23 5.97 -1.87
C THR A 51 -3.44 4.52 -1.44
N THR A 52 -3.29 3.57 -2.36
CA THR A 52 -3.38 2.15 -2.05
C THR A 52 -2.28 1.71 -1.09
N SER A 53 -1.04 2.16 -1.29
CA SER A 53 0.11 1.79 -0.47
C SER A 53 -0.04 2.24 0.99
N ILE A 54 -0.55 3.46 1.23
CA ILE A 54 -0.75 3.92 2.61
C ILE A 54 -1.91 3.18 3.30
N LEU A 55 -2.96 2.82 2.55
CA LEU A 55 -4.06 2.02 3.09
C LEU A 55 -3.62 0.60 3.43
N ALA A 56 -2.83 -0.03 2.55
CA ALA A 56 -2.21 -1.33 2.79
C ALA A 56 -1.28 -1.29 4.01
N LEU A 57 -0.41 -0.28 4.10
CA LEU A 57 0.46 -0.06 5.26
C LEU A 57 -0.34 0.04 6.55
N ALA A 58 -1.40 0.86 6.57
CA ALA A 58 -2.25 1.03 7.75
C ALA A 58 -2.93 -0.27 8.19
N ARG A 59 -3.35 -1.10 7.23
CA ARG A 59 -3.92 -2.43 7.55
C ARG A 59 -2.88 -3.37 8.12
N ASP A 60 -1.70 -3.45 7.52
CA ASP A 60 -0.65 -4.34 8.01
C ASP A 60 -0.15 -3.93 9.42
N LEU A 61 -0.32 -2.65 9.80
CA LEU A 61 0.03 -2.12 11.12
C LEU A 61 -1.02 -2.32 12.21
N TYR A 62 -2.29 -2.10 11.87
CA TYR A 62 -3.38 -1.96 12.84
C TYR A 62 -4.48 -3.02 12.68
N GLY A 63 -4.44 -3.81 11.62
CA GLY A 63 -5.33 -4.93 11.36
C GLY A 63 -4.86 -6.21 12.02
#